data_AF-A0A369SLB0-F1
#
_entry.id   AF-A0A369SLB0-F1
#
_cell.length_a   1.000
_cell.length_b   1.000
_cell.length_c   1.000
_cell.angle_alpha   90.00
_cell.angle_beta   90.00
_cell.angle_gamma   90.00
#
_symmetry.space_group_name_H-M   'P 1'
#
loop_
_entity.id
_entity.type
_entity.pdbx_description
1 polymer ?
#
loop_
_entity_poly.entity_id
_entity_poly.type
_entity_poly.pdbx_seq_one_letter_code
_entity_poly.pdbx_strand_id
1 'polypeptide(L)'
;MGSGASSKSKNIPDLKVNLKVKVPSFKIVLVGSCEVGKSSIYLRYTKNQFDYSYQPTLSVNIINVTKKLNIPADTLVSLTLWDMPGEEDMQLRRSYYKDLDAAVVVVDLSDKDDVERAEFWKQDIINNTFVSTETNNLGDDMQSKKRAENISDKKIPVILMGNKFDKVEVKLHEGQLGGVPEIVHTLEKIAQDNDFIGSVTVSAKSGDGSVHTAMQSLVRYLIEQNLQDVTEKKRSLMKALANKGKKLQENVKDKKEIPPEQQFQKLAVVGMPEFDDEFEQCNMSMKLLVGISAAFSNSLYNFRAACMTAKAISDIKAPIEECLHGLDTTIGEDNDIEANQDGGLIQLILSESNKGATAEQRKVIKIFNSEVSVAINKITNLCPGINSRLDKRQDEIKELLEKINDLNTAKIMSRKDILRAREVAENNCDRIDTAKKHAEKALKTATTIENKILGSLDW
;
A
#
# COMPACT_ATOMS: atom_id res chain seq x y z
N MET A 1 7.34 11.53 -71.39
CA MET A 1 6.58 12.22 -70.32
C MET A 1 5.90 11.15 -69.49
N GLY A 2 6.10 11.15 -68.16
CA GLY A 2 5.49 10.17 -67.26
C GLY A 2 6.39 9.80 -66.08
N SER A 3 6.63 10.76 -65.19
CA SER A 3 7.31 10.57 -63.90
C SER A 3 6.33 9.97 -62.88
N GLY A 4 6.51 8.69 -62.53
CA GLY A 4 5.85 8.03 -61.40
C GLY A 4 6.79 7.97 -60.20
N ALA A 5 6.47 8.73 -59.15
CA ALA A 5 7.28 8.80 -57.94
C ALA A 5 7.18 7.52 -57.09
N SER A 6 8.34 6.97 -56.74
CA SER A 6 8.56 5.85 -55.82
C SER A 6 8.20 6.25 -54.38
N SER A 7 7.20 5.60 -53.78
CA SER A 7 6.96 5.63 -52.34
C SER A 7 7.79 4.55 -51.66
N LYS A 8 8.93 4.95 -51.09
CA LYS A 8 9.74 4.12 -50.19
C LYS A 8 8.95 3.84 -48.91
N SER A 9 8.54 2.57 -48.73
CA SER A 9 8.14 2.02 -47.43
C SER A 9 9.30 2.21 -46.45
N LYS A 10 9.16 3.13 -45.51
CA LYS A 10 10.05 3.25 -44.36
C LYS A 10 9.54 2.29 -43.29
N ASN A 11 10.35 1.27 -42.97
CA ASN A 11 10.21 0.42 -41.80
C ASN A 11 9.95 1.29 -40.55
N ILE A 12 8.75 1.18 -39.99
CA ILE A 12 8.44 1.68 -38.66
C ILE A 12 8.95 0.60 -37.69
N PRO A 13 9.90 0.89 -36.79
CA PRO A 13 10.33 -0.09 -35.81
C PRO A 13 9.17 -0.39 -34.86
N ASP A 14 8.85 -1.68 -34.72
CA ASP A 14 7.91 -2.22 -33.74
C ASP A 14 8.24 -1.72 -32.33
N LEU A 15 7.54 -0.68 -31.86
CA LEU A 15 7.51 -0.33 -30.45
C LEU A 15 6.58 -1.32 -29.72
N LYS A 16 7.04 -2.56 -29.55
CA LYS A 16 6.56 -3.43 -28.47
C LYS A 16 7.02 -2.81 -27.15
N VAL A 17 6.20 -1.93 -26.59
CA VAL A 17 6.38 -1.46 -25.22
C VAL A 17 6.12 -2.64 -24.29
N ASN A 18 7.19 -3.35 -23.97
CA ASN A 18 7.20 -4.43 -22.98
C ASN A 18 7.08 -3.77 -21.58
N LEU A 19 5.86 -3.42 -21.18
CA LEU A 19 5.56 -3.01 -19.80
C LEU A 19 5.65 -4.26 -18.90
N LYS A 20 6.88 -4.72 -18.65
CA LYS A 20 7.17 -5.55 -17.48
C LYS A 20 6.79 -4.70 -16.26
N VAL A 21 5.70 -5.05 -15.60
CA VAL A 21 5.38 -4.51 -14.27
C VAL A 21 6.54 -4.91 -13.35
N LYS A 22 7.48 -3.98 -13.13
CA LYS A 22 8.64 -4.24 -12.28
C LYS A 22 8.15 -4.26 -10.85
N VAL A 23 8.25 -5.41 -10.20
CA VAL A 23 8.01 -5.56 -8.76
C VAL A 23 8.91 -4.55 -8.03
N PRO A 24 8.34 -3.62 -7.23
CA PRO A 24 9.14 -2.71 -6.41
C PRO A 24 10.09 -3.51 -5.53
N SER A 25 11.36 -3.10 -5.54
CA SER A 25 12.42 -3.75 -4.76
C SER A 25 13.01 -2.73 -3.80
N PHE A 26 13.10 -3.07 -2.52
CA PHE A 26 13.69 -2.22 -1.50
C PHE A 26 14.82 -2.93 -0.76
N LYS A 27 15.94 -2.23 -0.61
CA LYS A 27 17.06 -2.66 0.24
C LYS A 27 16.92 -2.04 1.63
N ILE A 28 16.78 -2.88 2.66
CA ILE A 28 16.63 -2.48 4.06
C ILE A 28 17.73 -3.12 4.90
N VAL A 29 18.41 -2.32 5.71
CA VAL A 29 19.42 -2.80 6.65
C VAL A 29 18.93 -2.73 8.09
N LEU A 30 19.31 -3.72 8.91
CA LEU A 30 19.13 -3.71 10.36
C LEU A 30 20.47 -3.35 11.01
N VAL A 31 20.49 -2.29 11.82
CA VAL A 31 21.68 -1.83 12.56
C VAL A 31 21.36 -1.66 14.03
N GLY A 32 22.39 -1.66 14.88
CA GLY A 32 22.24 -1.66 16.34
C GLY A 32 23.38 -2.42 17.02
N SER A 33 23.50 -2.26 18.33
CA SER A 33 24.57 -2.87 19.13
C SER A 33 24.55 -4.39 19.11
N CYS A 34 25.59 -5.03 19.65
CA CYS A 34 25.57 -6.49 19.80
C CYS A 34 24.38 -6.93 20.69
N GLU A 35 23.85 -8.13 20.46
CA GLU A 35 22.81 -8.75 21.29
C GLU A 35 21.43 -8.07 21.36
N VAL A 36 21.23 -6.91 20.73
CA VAL A 36 19.92 -6.21 20.70
C VAL A 36 18.81 -7.01 20.00
N GLY A 37 19.18 -8.04 19.24
CA GLY A 37 18.25 -9.00 18.61
C GLY A 37 17.94 -8.73 17.13
N LYS A 38 18.85 -8.08 16.39
CA LYS A 38 18.76 -7.86 14.93
C LYS A 38 18.50 -9.17 14.17
N SER A 39 19.32 -10.20 14.41
CA SER A 39 19.19 -11.51 13.78
C SER A 39 17.89 -12.22 14.18
N SER A 40 17.41 -12.02 15.41
CA SER A 40 16.13 -12.56 15.87
C SER A 40 14.95 -11.87 15.17
N ILE A 41 15.00 -10.55 14.97
CA ILE A 41 14.00 -9.80 14.20
C ILE A 41 14.01 -10.25 12.74
N TYR A 42 15.20 -10.36 12.14
CA TYR A 42 15.39 -10.89 10.81
C TYR A 42 14.77 -12.29 10.65
N LEU A 43 15.03 -13.20 11.58
CA LEU A 43 14.51 -14.56 11.56
C LEU A 43 12.99 -14.60 11.77
N ARG A 44 12.49 -13.77 12.70
CA ARG A 44 11.06 -13.60 12.97
C ARG A 44 10.32 -13.11 11.73
N TYR A 45 10.85 -12.12 11.04
CA TYR A 45 10.18 -11.57 9.85
C TYR A 45 10.24 -12.50 8.63
N THR A 46 11.37 -13.19 8.45
CA THR A 46 11.58 -14.03 7.27
C THR A 46 10.93 -15.41 7.39
N LYS A 47 11.11 -16.08 8.53
CA LYS A 47 10.69 -17.47 8.77
C LYS A 47 9.61 -17.63 9.84
N ASN A 48 9.20 -16.55 10.50
CA ASN A 48 8.32 -16.60 11.67
C ASN A 48 8.82 -17.54 12.78
N GLN A 49 10.14 -17.54 13.00
CA GLN A 49 10.81 -18.37 14.00
C GLN A 49 11.62 -17.51 14.97
N PHE A 50 11.94 -18.08 16.13
CA PHE A 50 12.84 -17.51 17.12
C PHE A 50 13.75 -18.61 17.65
N ASP A 51 15.06 -18.32 17.70
CA ASP A 51 16.06 -19.22 18.27
C ASP A 51 16.41 -18.77 19.68
N TYR A 52 16.39 -19.70 20.62
CA TYR A 52 16.74 -19.45 22.03
C TYR A 52 18.25 -19.51 22.25
N SER A 53 19.00 -20.13 21.34
CA SER A 53 20.46 -20.18 21.40
C SER A 53 21.05 -18.90 20.83
N TYR A 54 21.85 -18.20 21.63
CA TYR A 54 22.61 -17.06 21.14
C TYR A 54 23.81 -17.57 20.34
N GLN A 55 23.88 -17.16 19.08
CA GLN A 55 25.07 -17.28 18.25
C GLN A 55 25.44 -15.88 17.74
N PRO A 56 26.65 -15.36 18.04
CA PRO A 56 27.11 -14.10 17.47
C PRO A 56 27.05 -14.14 15.95
N THR A 57 26.57 -13.06 15.34
CA THR A 57 26.57 -12.90 13.89
C THR A 57 27.97 -12.55 13.44
N LEU A 58 28.72 -13.54 12.94
CA LEU A 58 30.10 -13.37 12.49
C LEU A 58 30.22 -12.79 11.07
N SER A 59 29.15 -12.89 10.27
CA SER A 59 29.12 -12.44 8.88
C SER A 59 27.77 -11.80 8.54
N VAL A 60 27.77 -10.85 7.61
CA VAL A 60 26.52 -10.25 7.10
C VAL A 60 25.63 -11.30 6.46
N ASN A 61 24.36 -11.34 6.87
CA ASN A 61 23.37 -12.22 6.30
C ASN A 61 22.41 -11.42 5.40
N ILE A 62 22.33 -11.81 4.12
CA ILE A 62 21.52 -11.14 3.10
C ILE A 62 20.44 -12.10 2.64
N ILE A 63 19.18 -11.67 2.69
CA ILE A 63 18.07 -12.45 2.14
C ILE A 63 17.16 -11.59 1.31
N ASN A 64 16.76 -12.14 0.17
CA ASN A 64 15.72 -11.60 -0.67
C ASN A 64 14.41 -12.27 -0.30
N VAL A 65 13.45 -11.48 0.17
CA VAL A 65 12.12 -11.93 0.54
C VAL A 65 11.11 -11.21 -0.33
N THR A 66 10.41 -11.95 -1.18
CA THR A 66 9.24 -11.41 -1.88
C THR A 66 8.04 -11.57 -0.97
N LYS A 67 7.53 -10.46 -0.43
CA LYS A 67 6.30 -10.46 0.38
C LYS A 67 5.18 -9.80 -0.40
N LYS A 68 3.98 -10.40 -0.32
CA LYS A 68 2.74 -9.70 -0.66
C LYS A 68 2.40 -8.80 0.52
N LEU A 69 2.29 -7.50 0.28
CA LEU A 69 1.88 -6.55 1.30
C LEU A 69 0.44 -6.12 1.02
N ASN A 70 -0.40 -6.11 2.04
CA ASN A 70 -1.80 -5.68 1.99
C ASN A 70 -1.87 -4.13 2.00
N ILE A 71 -1.24 -3.53 1.01
CA ILE A 71 -1.26 -2.09 0.66
C ILE A 71 -2.27 -1.94 -0.49
N PRO A 72 -2.87 -0.76 -0.77
CA PRO A 72 -3.82 -0.63 -1.88
C PRO A 72 -3.26 -1.24 -3.18
N ALA A 73 -4.01 -2.20 -3.75
CA ALA A 73 -3.66 -3.03 -4.92
C ALA A 73 -2.74 -4.25 -4.71
N ASP A 74 -2.60 -4.81 -3.50
CA ASP A 74 -1.89 -6.08 -3.21
C ASP A 74 -0.52 -6.18 -3.91
N THR A 75 0.27 -5.13 -3.75
CA THR A 75 1.55 -4.99 -4.45
C THR A 75 2.52 -6.05 -3.92
N LEU A 76 2.99 -6.91 -4.83
CA LEU A 76 4.17 -7.73 -4.58
C LEU A 76 5.37 -6.80 -4.40
N VAL A 77 6.08 -6.95 -3.29
CA VAL A 77 7.29 -6.20 -3.03
C VAL A 77 8.43 -7.17 -2.75
N SER A 78 9.56 -6.92 -3.39
CA SER A 78 10.81 -7.63 -3.09
C SER A 78 11.57 -6.82 -2.04
N LEU A 79 11.86 -7.44 -0.90
CA LEU A 79 12.68 -6.85 0.16
C LEU A 79 14.02 -7.58 0.21
N THR A 80 15.11 -6.82 0.13
CA THR A 80 16.44 -7.34 0.46
C THR A 80 16.77 -6.89 1.88
N LEU A 81 16.72 -7.81 2.84
CA LEU A 81 17.04 -7.55 4.23
C LEU A 81 18.49 -7.91 4.51
N TRP A 82 19.20 -6.97 5.15
CA TRP A 82 20.59 -7.11 5.54
C TRP A 82 20.64 -7.16 7.07
N ASP A 83 20.98 -8.32 7.61
CA ASP A 83 21.29 -8.50 9.03
C ASP A 83 22.80 -8.35 9.22
N MET A 84 23.17 -7.35 10.02
CA MET A 84 24.54 -6.89 10.18
C MET A 84 25.14 -7.44 11.48
N PRO A 85 26.44 -7.81 11.50
CA PRO A 85 27.15 -8.06 12.75
C PRO A 85 27.10 -6.81 13.64
N GLY A 86 26.98 -6.99 14.96
CA GLY A 86 27.08 -5.90 15.92
C GLY A 86 28.48 -5.27 15.91
N GLU A 87 28.55 -3.96 16.20
CA GLU A 87 29.69 -3.03 16.44
C GLU A 87 31.08 -3.25 15.78
N GLU A 88 31.56 -4.48 15.62
CA GLU A 88 32.98 -4.82 15.44
C GLU A 88 33.58 -4.58 14.05
N ASP A 89 32.79 -4.23 13.03
CA ASP A 89 33.33 -4.09 11.66
C ASP A 89 32.91 -2.80 10.91
N MET A 90 33.28 -1.65 11.49
CA MET A 90 32.93 -0.31 10.97
C MET A 90 33.38 -0.05 9.53
N GLN A 91 34.48 -0.67 9.08
CA GLN A 91 35.00 -0.48 7.73
C GLN A 91 34.17 -1.20 6.67
N LEU A 92 33.62 -2.38 6.99
CA LEU A 92 32.77 -3.14 6.08
C LEU A 92 31.37 -2.53 5.96
N ARG A 93 30.84 -1.90 7.02
CA ARG A 93 29.51 -1.24 7.07
C ARG A 93 29.26 -0.24 5.93
N ARG A 94 30.27 0.53 5.53
CA ARG A 94 30.18 1.48 4.40
C ARG A 94 29.75 0.84 3.09
N SER A 95 30.33 -0.32 2.76
CA SER A 95 30.00 -1.04 1.52
C SER A 95 28.54 -1.53 1.52
N TYR A 96 28.01 -1.83 2.70
CA TYR A 96 26.67 -2.36 2.88
C TYR A 96 25.60 -1.27 2.87
N TYR A 97 25.95 -0.03 3.22
CA TYR A 97 25.03 1.11 3.19
C TYR A 97 24.85 1.75 1.80
N LYS A 98 25.59 1.27 0.80
CA LYS A 98 25.41 1.72 -0.59
C LYS A 98 24.01 1.37 -1.11
N ASP A 99 23.36 2.32 -1.80
CA ASP A 99 22.05 2.13 -2.43
C ASP A 99 20.95 1.65 -1.47
N LEU A 100 20.98 2.10 -0.21
CA LEU A 100 19.91 1.80 0.74
C LEU A 100 18.61 2.53 0.39
N ASP A 101 17.49 1.85 0.58
CA ASP A 101 16.16 2.44 0.49
C ASP A 101 15.58 2.78 1.86
N ALA A 102 15.94 2.02 2.90
CA ALA A 102 15.63 2.33 4.29
C ALA A 102 16.61 1.65 5.26
N ALA A 103 16.55 2.05 6.52
CA ALA A 103 17.20 1.35 7.62
C ALA A 103 16.28 1.17 8.83
N VAL A 104 16.57 0.16 9.63
CA VAL A 104 15.95 -0.11 10.93
C VAL A 104 17.06 -0.03 11.98
N VAL A 105 16.96 0.92 12.90
CA VAL A 105 17.80 0.95 14.10
C VAL A 105 17.10 0.12 15.17
N VAL A 106 17.77 -0.90 15.67
CA VAL A 106 17.26 -1.81 16.70
C VAL A 106 17.97 -1.52 18.01
N VAL A 107 17.18 -1.34 19.07
CA VAL A 107 17.69 -1.17 20.45
C VAL A 107 17.03 -2.18 21.39
N ASP A 108 17.70 -2.54 22.48
CA ASP A 108 17.17 -3.38 23.55
C ASP A 108 16.43 -2.54 24.58
N LEU A 109 15.11 -2.68 24.69
CA LEU A 109 14.30 -1.92 25.66
C LEU A 109 14.59 -2.28 27.11
N SER A 110 15.30 -3.38 27.37
CA SER A 110 15.72 -3.76 28.73
C SER A 110 17.02 -3.08 29.17
N ASP A 111 17.71 -2.38 28.26
CA ASP A 111 18.96 -1.66 28.49
C ASP A 111 18.81 -0.17 28.09
N LYS A 112 18.83 0.74 29.08
CA LYS A 112 18.66 2.18 28.84
C LYS A 112 19.82 2.77 28.02
N ASP A 113 21.05 2.31 28.26
CA ASP A 113 22.24 2.82 27.58
C ASP A 113 22.24 2.47 26.09
N ASP A 114 21.59 1.35 25.73
CA ASP A 114 21.42 0.96 24.33
C ASP A 114 20.33 1.77 23.62
N VAL A 115 19.27 2.13 24.33
CA VAL A 115 18.21 3.02 23.81
C VAL A 115 18.76 4.40 23.48
N GLU A 116 19.62 4.97 24.34
CA GLU A 116 20.30 6.25 24.08
C GLU A 116 21.26 6.18 22.89
N ARG A 117 21.87 5.01 22.63
CA ARG A 117 22.74 4.78 21.47
C ARG A 117 22.02 4.76 20.12
N ALA A 118 20.69 4.85 20.08
CA ALA A 118 19.94 4.92 18.82
C ALA A 118 20.41 6.08 17.91
N GLU A 119 20.71 7.25 18.49
CA GLU A 119 21.23 8.41 17.76
C GLU A 119 22.53 8.08 17.03
N PHE A 120 23.47 7.44 17.74
CA PHE A 120 24.75 7.04 17.16
C PHE A 120 24.55 6.18 15.90
N TRP A 121 23.65 5.19 15.98
CA TRP A 121 23.36 4.31 14.83
C TRP A 121 22.71 5.04 13.67
N LYS A 122 21.83 6.01 13.94
CA LYS A 122 21.25 6.89 12.91
C LYS A 122 22.33 7.71 12.21
N GLN A 123 23.23 8.32 12.99
CA GLN A 123 24.35 9.11 12.45
C GLN A 123 25.33 8.23 11.66
N ASP A 124 25.60 7.00 12.11
CA ASP A 124 26.43 6.04 11.38
C ASP A 124 25.85 5.73 9.98
N ILE A 125 24.54 5.55 9.85
CA ILE A 125 23.87 5.38 8.55
C ILE A 125 24.04 6.64 7.70
N ILE A 126 23.69 7.82 8.24
CA ILE A 126 23.74 9.08 7.49
C ILE A 126 25.16 9.34 6.97
N ASN A 127 26.16 9.26 7.84
CA ASN A 127 27.55 9.59 7.50
C ASN A 127 28.16 8.64 6.46
N ASN A 128 27.69 7.40 6.39
CA ASN A 128 28.25 6.36 5.52
C ASN A 128 27.38 6.05 4.29
N THR A 129 26.25 6.73 4.11
CA THR A 129 25.39 6.60 2.91
C THR A 129 25.75 7.63 1.82
N PHE A 130 26.38 8.75 2.18
CA PHE A 130 26.82 9.80 1.27
C PHE A 130 28.29 9.66 0.83
N VAL A 131 28.67 8.66 0.03
CA VAL A 131 29.93 8.72 -0.76
C VAL A 131 29.84 7.89 -2.05
N SER A 132 29.77 8.59 -3.19
CA SER A 132 30.56 8.25 -4.39
C SER A 132 30.62 9.44 -5.36
N THR A 133 31.31 10.51 -4.97
CA THR A 133 32.07 11.29 -5.95
C THR A 133 33.43 10.63 -6.08
N GLU A 134 33.62 9.87 -7.15
CA GLU A 134 34.94 9.38 -7.54
C GLU A 134 35.84 10.60 -7.84
N THR A 135 36.70 10.99 -6.90
CA THR A 135 37.89 11.77 -7.24
C THR A 135 38.97 10.81 -7.71
N ASN A 136 38.87 10.37 -8.96
CA ASN A 136 40.05 9.95 -9.71
C ASN A 136 40.33 11.03 -10.75
N ASN A 137 41.32 11.87 -10.41
CA ASN A 137 41.98 12.73 -11.38
C ASN A 137 42.53 11.87 -12.52
N LEU A 138 42.14 12.14 -13.76
CA LEU A 138 42.99 12.29 -14.96
C LEU A 138 42.09 12.35 -16.22
N GLY A 139 42.10 13.51 -16.90
CA GLY A 139 41.61 13.66 -18.28
C GLY A 139 40.46 14.66 -18.44
N ASP A 140 40.79 15.85 -18.95
CA ASP A 140 39.87 16.86 -19.44
C ASP A 140 38.82 16.26 -20.39
N ASP A 141 37.54 16.34 -20.01
CA ASP A 141 36.46 16.46 -20.99
C ASP A 141 35.21 17.10 -20.35
N MET A 142 34.84 18.26 -20.87
CA MET A 142 33.85 19.21 -20.35
C MET A 142 32.39 18.74 -20.53
N GLN A 143 32.14 17.43 -20.63
CA GLN A 143 30.79 16.85 -20.80
C GLN A 143 30.33 15.96 -19.62
N SER A 144 31.21 15.62 -18.67
CA SER A 144 30.88 14.79 -17.51
C SER A 144 30.22 15.54 -16.34
N LYS A 145 30.29 16.87 -16.30
CA LYS A 145 29.74 17.70 -15.20
C LYS A 145 28.20 17.78 -15.14
N LYS A 146 27.46 17.44 -16.21
CA LYS A 146 25.98 17.56 -16.22
C LYS A 146 25.23 16.36 -15.61
N ARG A 147 25.93 15.31 -15.16
CA ARG A 147 25.29 14.10 -14.59
C ARG A 147 25.47 13.92 -13.08
N ALA A 148 26.30 14.74 -12.44
CA ALA A 148 26.64 14.63 -11.03
C ALA A 148 25.75 15.48 -10.09
N GLU A 149 24.86 16.33 -10.62
CA GLU A 149 24.09 17.31 -9.82
C GLU A 149 22.67 16.85 -9.40
N ASN A 150 22.30 15.57 -9.54
CA ASN A 150 20.93 15.12 -9.20
C ASN A 150 20.84 13.95 -8.18
N ILE A 151 21.90 13.65 -7.43
CA ILE A 151 21.89 12.55 -6.42
C ILE A 151 22.38 13.06 -5.05
N SER A 152 22.09 14.31 -4.68
CA SER A 152 22.54 14.89 -3.40
C SER A 152 21.51 14.98 -2.28
N ASP A 153 20.21 14.68 -2.50
CA ASP A 153 19.16 14.95 -1.50
C ASP A 153 18.30 13.73 -1.09
N LYS A 154 18.69 12.48 -1.42
CA LYS A 154 17.90 11.29 -1.00
C LYS A 154 18.11 11.02 0.50
N LYS A 155 17.30 11.64 1.35
CA LYS A 155 17.22 11.34 2.79
C LYS A 155 16.72 9.91 3.01
N ILE A 156 17.55 9.04 3.56
CA ILE A 156 17.19 7.64 3.79
C ILE A 156 16.24 7.57 5.00
N PRO A 157 15.02 7.01 4.85
CA PRO A 157 14.12 6.81 5.97
C PRO A 157 14.66 5.77 6.94
N VAL A 158 14.66 6.11 8.22
CA VAL A 158 15.12 5.22 9.31
C VAL A 158 14.04 5.13 10.37
N ILE A 159 13.62 3.91 10.69
CA ILE A 159 12.68 3.62 11.79
C ILE A 159 13.45 3.14 13.02
N LEU A 160 13.01 3.55 14.21
CA LEU A 160 13.55 3.09 15.49
C LEU A 160 12.70 1.93 16.03
N MET A 161 13.32 0.79 16.28
CA MET A 161 12.66 -0.42 16.76
C MET A 161 13.20 -0.83 18.13
N GLY A 162 12.39 -0.62 19.17
CA GLY A 162 12.67 -1.10 20.51
C GLY A 162 12.30 -2.57 20.65
N ASN A 163 13.29 -3.45 20.74
CA ASN A 163 13.10 -4.90 20.82
C ASN A 163 13.10 -5.39 22.28
N LYS A 164 12.75 -6.67 22.46
CA LYS A 164 12.67 -7.37 23.75
C LYS A 164 11.62 -6.78 24.70
N PHE A 165 10.53 -6.25 24.14
CA PHE A 165 9.42 -5.70 24.93
C PHE A 165 8.83 -6.74 25.91
N ASP A 166 8.88 -8.03 25.58
CA ASP A 166 8.51 -9.12 26.48
C ASP A 166 9.25 -9.11 27.83
N LYS A 167 10.51 -8.66 27.86
CA LYS A 167 11.26 -8.52 29.11
C LYS A 167 10.82 -7.32 29.93
N VAL A 168 10.32 -6.27 29.27
CA VAL A 168 9.80 -5.06 29.92
C VAL A 168 8.43 -5.37 30.52
N GLU A 169 7.58 -6.12 29.82
CA GLU A 169 6.27 -6.57 30.31
C GLU A 169 6.38 -7.38 31.61
N VAL A 170 7.35 -8.29 31.69
CA VAL A 170 7.59 -9.08 32.92
C VAL A 170 7.97 -8.17 34.11
N LYS A 171 8.82 -7.16 33.88
CA LYS A 171 9.21 -6.19 34.92
C LYS A 171 8.05 -5.29 35.38
N LEU A 172 7.07 -5.02 34.52
CA LEU A 172 5.85 -4.28 34.88
C LEU A 172 4.95 -5.09 35.83
N HIS A 173 4.81 -6.40 35.59
CA HIS A 173 3.99 -7.29 36.41
C HIS A 173 4.56 -7.53 37.82
N GLU A 174 5.87 -7.34 38.01
CA GLU A 174 6.55 -7.41 39.32
C GLU A 174 6.46 -6.11 40.14
N GLY A 175 5.66 -5.13 39.70
CA GLY A 175 5.36 -3.92 40.48
C GLY A 175 6.46 -2.84 40.48
N GLN A 176 7.44 -2.92 39.57
CA GLN A 176 8.54 -1.94 39.51
C GLN A 176 8.28 -0.72 38.62
N LEU A 177 7.23 -0.72 37.78
CA LEU A 177 6.87 0.44 36.95
C LEU A 177 5.34 0.55 36.80
N GLY A 178 4.79 1.74 37.07
CA GLY A 178 3.36 2.04 36.94
C GLY A 178 3.05 2.83 35.67
N GLY A 179 2.19 2.29 34.80
CA GLY A 179 1.68 2.97 33.61
C GLY A 179 2.43 2.65 32.31
N VAL A 180 2.04 3.32 31.21
CA VAL A 180 2.73 3.21 29.89
C VAL A 180 4.23 3.29 30.18
N PRO A 181 5.02 2.24 29.85
CA PRO A 181 6.36 2.13 30.39
C PRO A 181 7.15 3.39 30.03
N GLU A 182 7.77 4.05 31.01
CA GLU A 182 8.60 5.26 30.82
C GLU A 182 9.53 5.12 29.60
N ILE A 183 10.03 3.91 29.39
CA ILE A 183 10.88 3.51 28.26
C ILE A 183 10.23 3.71 26.88
N VAL A 184 8.91 3.55 26.73
CA VAL A 184 8.20 3.81 25.46
C VAL A 184 8.21 5.31 25.16
N HIS A 185 7.96 6.13 26.17
CA HIS A 185 8.03 7.58 26.01
C HIS A 185 9.45 8.06 25.71
N THR A 186 10.45 7.47 26.38
CA THR A 186 11.86 7.72 26.07
C THR A 186 12.20 7.36 24.63
N LEU A 187 11.75 6.20 24.14
CA LEU A 187 11.96 5.75 22.76
C LEU A 187 11.33 6.70 21.74
N GLU A 188 10.08 7.12 21.98
CA GLU A 188 9.37 8.08 21.12
C GLU A 188 10.07 9.44 21.09
N LYS A 189 10.52 9.93 22.25
CA LYS A 189 11.26 11.18 22.36
C LYS A 189 12.58 11.12 21.58
N ILE A 190 13.37 10.06 21.75
CA ILE A 190 14.62 9.87 21.01
C ILE A 190 14.36 9.82 19.50
N ALA A 191 13.27 9.15 19.08
CA ALA A 191 12.90 9.12 17.67
C ALA A 191 12.57 10.50 17.10
N GLN A 192 11.85 11.33 17.86
CA GLN A 192 11.51 12.70 17.47
C GLN A 192 12.74 13.61 17.43
N ASP A 193 13.55 13.59 18.48
CA ASP A 193 14.74 14.44 18.63
C ASP A 193 15.80 14.16 17.54
N ASN A 194 15.84 12.93 17.04
CA ASN A 194 16.82 12.45 16.05
C ASN A 194 16.23 12.18 14.66
N ASP A 195 15.02 12.69 14.37
CA ASP A 195 14.42 12.68 13.04
C ASP A 195 14.31 11.27 12.43
N PHE A 196 13.91 10.30 13.26
CA PHE A 196 13.42 9.01 12.80
C PHE A 196 12.03 9.16 12.19
N ILE A 197 11.64 8.27 11.28
CA ILE A 197 10.28 8.28 10.71
C ILE A 197 9.21 7.93 11.75
N GLY A 198 9.63 7.31 12.86
CA GLY A 198 8.79 6.86 13.95
C GLY A 198 9.54 5.86 14.84
N SER A 199 8.95 5.55 15.99
CA SER A 199 9.41 4.48 16.87
C SER A 199 8.35 3.40 17.02
N VAL A 200 8.79 2.16 17.29
CA VAL A 200 7.88 1.03 17.52
C VAL A 200 8.51 0.04 18.49
N THR A 201 7.72 -0.46 19.43
CA THR A 201 8.11 -1.54 20.34
C THR A 201 7.73 -2.89 19.76
N VAL A 202 8.64 -3.86 19.83
CA VAL A 202 8.44 -5.21 19.30
C VAL A 202 9.01 -6.26 20.25
N SER A 203 8.53 -7.50 20.07
CA SER A 203 9.21 -8.68 20.58
C SER A 203 9.45 -9.68 19.46
N ALA A 204 10.73 -9.91 19.14
CA ALA A 204 11.11 -11.01 18.27
C ALA A 204 10.77 -12.39 18.88
N LYS A 205 10.69 -12.48 20.22
CA LYS A 205 10.44 -13.73 20.95
C LYS A 205 8.95 -14.10 20.95
N SER A 206 8.06 -13.16 21.27
CA SER A 206 6.64 -13.44 21.54
C SER A 206 5.84 -13.93 20.34
N GLY A 207 6.29 -13.65 19.11
CA GLY A 207 5.56 -14.08 17.90
C GLY A 207 4.18 -13.43 17.73
N ASP A 208 3.94 -12.34 18.45
CA ASP A 208 2.72 -11.52 18.51
C ASP A 208 2.41 -10.74 17.21
N GLY A 209 3.27 -10.88 16.20
CA GLY A 209 3.16 -10.13 14.94
C GLY A 209 3.72 -8.71 14.99
N SER A 210 4.21 -8.22 16.12
CA SER A 210 4.74 -6.86 16.29
C SER A 210 5.84 -6.52 15.26
N VAL A 211 6.79 -7.43 15.08
CA VAL A 211 7.86 -7.32 14.07
C VAL A 211 7.30 -7.22 12.64
N HIS A 212 6.27 -8.00 12.31
CA HIS A 212 5.66 -7.99 10.99
C HIS A 212 4.95 -6.66 10.73
N THR A 213 4.17 -6.19 11.70
CA THR A 213 3.47 -4.90 11.63
C THR A 213 4.43 -3.74 11.47
N ALA A 214 5.52 -3.71 12.24
CA ALA A 214 6.54 -2.67 12.15
C ALA A 214 7.21 -2.61 10.76
N MET A 215 7.64 -3.77 10.24
CA MET A 215 8.23 -3.85 8.91
C MET A 215 7.22 -3.50 7.81
N GLN A 216 5.95 -3.89 7.95
CA GLN A 216 4.89 -3.51 7.01
C GLN A 216 4.68 -2.00 6.97
N SER A 217 4.67 -1.32 8.11
CA SER A 217 4.56 0.14 8.20
C SER A 217 5.72 0.84 7.49
N LEU A 218 6.96 0.37 7.69
CA LEU A 218 8.13 0.90 6.99
C LEU A 218 8.01 0.72 5.47
N VAL A 219 7.65 -0.47 4.99
CA VAL A 219 7.55 -0.71 3.55
C VAL A 219 6.38 0.06 2.93
N ARG A 220 5.28 0.22 3.65
CA ARG A 220 4.17 1.08 3.23
C ARG A 220 4.62 2.51 3.03
N TYR A 221 5.36 3.07 4.00
CA TYR A 221 5.96 4.39 3.88
C TYR A 221 6.84 4.50 2.61
N LEU A 222 7.68 3.50 2.33
CA LEU A 222 8.53 3.48 1.13
C LEU A 222 7.75 3.46 -0.19
N ILE A 223 6.65 2.72 -0.24
CA ILE A 223 5.77 2.67 -1.42
C ILE A 223 5.08 4.02 -1.62
N GLU A 224 4.58 4.63 -0.56
CA GLU A 224 3.91 5.93 -0.60
C GLU A 224 4.86 7.03 -1.12
N GLN A 225 6.12 7.04 -0.66
CA GLN A 225 7.17 7.93 -1.18
C GLN A 225 7.45 7.70 -2.67
N ASN A 226 7.61 6.43 -3.08
CA ASN A 226 7.85 6.09 -4.49
C ASN A 226 6.67 6.46 -5.41
N LEU A 227 5.42 6.33 -4.94
CA LEU A 227 4.22 6.72 -5.69
C LEU A 227 4.12 8.24 -5.87
N GLN A 228 4.49 9.02 -4.86
CA GLN A 228 4.56 10.48 -4.94
C GLN A 228 5.59 10.91 -5.97
N ASP A 229 6.79 10.33 -5.92
CA ASP A 229 7.88 10.53 -6.87
C ASP A 229 7.48 10.27 -8.33
N VAL A 230 6.77 9.16 -8.59
CA VAL A 230 6.26 8.80 -9.91
C VAL A 230 5.20 9.78 -10.38
N THR A 231 4.32 10.22 -9.47
CA THR A 231 3.24 11.17 -9.77
C THR A 231 3.79 12.54 -10.11
N GLU A 232 4.80 13.01 -9.38
CA GLU A 232 5.48 14.28 -9.65
C GLU A 232 6.31 14.24 -10.93
N LYS A 233 7.05 13.15 -11.17
CA LYS A 233 7.77 12.93 -12.44
C LYS A 233 6.80 12.85 -13.63
N LYS A 234 5.64 12.23 -13.47
CA LYS A 234 4.58 12.21 -14.49
C LYS A 234 3.99 13.60 -14.71
N ARG A 235 3.80 14.39 -13.65
CA ARG A 235 3.29 15.77 -13.74
C ARG A 235 4.29 16.72 -14.40
N SER A 236 5.59 16.60 -14.10
CA SER A 236 6.64 17.39 -14.74
C SER A 236 6.86 16.99 -16.20
N LEU A 237 6.80 15.69 -16.51
CA LEU A 237 6.82 15.19 -17.89
C LEU A 237 5.59 15.66 -18.68
N MET A 238 4.39 15.61 -18.08
CA MET A 238 3.15 16.11 -18.69
C MET A 238 3.19 17.62 -18.92
N LYS A 239 3.79 18.40 -18.01
CA LYS A 239 4.03 19.85 -18.21
C LYS A 239 5.05 20.11 -19.34
N ALA A 240 6.11 19.31 -19.42
CA ALA A 240 7.12 19.39 -20.49
C ALA A 240 6.54 18.98 -21.86
N LEU A 241 5.64 17.99 -21.89
CA LEU A 241 4.91 17.55 -23.07
C LEU A 241 3.83 18.56 -23.48
N ALA A 242 3.14 19.19 -22.53
CA ALA A 242 2.18 20.27 -22.80
C ALA A 242 2.85 21.49 -23.44
N ASN A 243 4.10 21.82 -23.05
CA ASN A 243 4.88 22.89 -23.68
C ASN A 243 5.38 22.52 -25.09
N LYS A 244 5.54 21.23 -25.42
CA LYS A 244 5.85 20.76 -26.78
C LYS A 244 4.60 20.49 -27.63
N GLY A 245 3.42 20.39 -27.00
CA GLY A 245 2.15 19.93 -27.59
C GLY A 245 1.19 21.03 -28.04
N LYS A 246 1.66 22.21 -28.45
CA LYS A 246 0.83 23.22 -29.16
C LYS A 246 0.71 22.96 -30.67
N LYS A 247 1.25 21.86 -31.18
CA LYS A 247 0.99 21.34 -32.54
C LYS A 247 0.77 19.84 -32.42
N LEU A 248 -0.32 19.36 -33.03
CA LEU A 248 -0.81 17.97 -33.04
C LEU A 248 -1.68 17.59 -31.84
N GLN A 249 -2.89 18.17 -31.79
CA GLN A 249 -4.05 17.32 -31.50
C GLN A 249 -4.25 16.44 -32.73
N GLU A 250 -4.18 15.13 -32.55
CA GLU A 250 -5.24 14.18 -32.90
C GLU A 250 -4.69 12.74 -32.84
N ASN A 251 -5.53 11.86 -32.28
CA ASN A 251 -5.48 10.40 -32.36
C ASN A 251 -4.58 9.64 -31.38
N VAL A 252 -5.05 9.48 -30.13
CA VAL A 252 -5.12 8.16 -29.45
C VAL A 252 -6.35 8.13 -28.50
N LYS A 253 -7.44 7.53 -28.98
CA LYS A 253 -8.46 6.78 -28.21
C LYS A 253 -8.11 5.30 -28.43
N ASP A 254 -8.14 4.32 -27.53
CA ASP A 254 -8.80 4.14 -26.24
C ASP A 254 -7.92 3.24 -25.34
N LYS A 255 -7.51 3.73 -24.17
CA LYS A 255 -7.43 2.89 -22.97
C LYS A 255 -8.58 3.39 -22.10
N LYS A 256 -9.57 2.55 -21.80
CA LYS A 256 -10.69 2.94 -20.94
C LYS A 256 -10.14 3.45 -19.61
N GLU A 257 -10.17 4.76 -19.45
CA GLU A 257 -10.01 5.44 -18.17
C GLU A 257 -11.08 4.88 -17.22
N ILE A 258 -10.71 4.71 -15.95
CA ILE A 258 -11.68 4.45 -14.88
C ILE A 258 -12.75 5.54 -15.02
N PRO A 259 -14.06 5.18 -15.13
CA PRO A 259 -15.13 6.16 -15.29
C PRO A 259 -14.96 7.28 -14.25
N PRO A 260 -15.07 8.57 -14.62
CA PRO A 260 -14.84 9.70 -13.70
C PRO A 260 -15.65 9.59 -12.39
N GLU A 261 -16.81 8.95 -12.48
CA GLU A 261 -17.75 8.61 -11.41
C GLU A 261 -17.24 7.58 -10.38
N GLN A 262 -16.08 6.96 -10.60
CA GLN A 262 -15.41 6.05 -9.67
C GLN A 262 -14.10 6.64 -9.08
N GLN A 263 -13.76 7.90 -9.39
CA GLN A 263 -12.61 8.57 -8.80
C GLN A 263 -13.02 9.38 -7.58
N PHE A 264 -12.39 9.11 -6.43
CA PHE A 264 -12.58 9.93 -5.25
C PHE A 264 -12.12 11.36 -5.51
N GLN A 265 -13.01 12.32 -5.27
CA GLN A 265 -12.72 13.74 -5.29
C GLN A 265 -13.01 14.30 -3.90
N LYS A 266 -12.14 15.19 -3.40
CA LYS A 266 -12.37 15.86 -2.11
C LYS A 266 -13.64 16.70 -2.14
N LEU A 267 -14.33 16.78 -1.00
CA LEU A 267 -15.44 17.69 -0.77
C LEU A 267 -14.96 19.15 -0.81
N ALA A 268 -15.83 20.05 -1.27
CA ALA A 268 -15.50 21.45 -1.41
C ALA A 268 -15.49 22.16 -0.05
N VAL A 269 -14.55 23.08 0.13
CA VAL A 269 -14.40 23.88 1.35
C VAL A 269 -15.48 24.96 1.39
N VAL A 270 -16.16 25.07 2.52
CA VAL A 270 -17.16 26.11 2.80
C VAL A 270 -16.49 27.40 3.31
N GLY A 271 -15.36 27.27 4.01
CA GLY A 271 -14.63 28.40 4.61
C GLY A 271 -15.08 28.68 6.04
N MET A 272 -15.69 27.69 6.70
CA MET A 272 -16.12 27.70 8.10
C MET A 272 -15.51 26.47 8.78
N PRO A 273 -14.65 26.65 9.81
CA PRO A 273 -13.90 25.54 10.41
C PRO A 273 -14.77 24.35 10.81
N GLU A 274 -15.95 24.62 11.37
CA GLU A 274 -16.87 23.58 11.84
C GLU A 274 -17.39 22.70 10.69
N PHE A 275 -17.64 23.30 9.52
CA PHE A 275 -18.04 22.54 8.33
C PHE A 275 -16.86 21.85 7.67
N ASP A 276 -15.74 22.54 7.56
CA ASP A 276 -14.56 22.04 6.86
C ASP A 276 -13.92 20.85 7.60
N ASP A 277 -13.96 20.86 8.93
CA ASP A 277 -13.54 19.73 9.77
C ASP A 277 -14.43 18.50 9.56
N GLU A 278 -15.75 18.69 9.47
CA GLU A 278 -16.68 17.60 9.19
C GLU A 278 -16.51 17.05 7.76
N PHE A 279 -16.27 17.91 6.78
CA PHE A 279 -16.01 17.47 5.41
C PHE A 279 -14.68 16.74 5.25
N GLU A 280 -13.63 17.10 5.98
CA GLU A 280 -12.36 16.35 5.94
C GLU A 280 -12.51 14.97 6.59
N GLN A 281 -13.30 14.84 7.65
CA GLN A 281 -13.66 13.55 8.23
C GLN A 281 -14.49 12.68 7.25
N CYS A 282 -15.41 13.29 6.51
CA CYS A 282 -16.16 12.62 5.46
C CYS A 282 -15.25 12.17 4.30
N ASN A 283 -14.27 12.99 3.89
CA ASN A 283 -13.30 12.67 2.85
C ASN A 283 -12.56 11.36 3.12
N MET A 284 -12.15 11.12 4.38
CA MET A 284 -11.47 9.88 4.77
C MET A 284 -12.36 8.65 4.59
N SER A 285 -13.61 8.73 5.05
CA SER A 285 -14.59 7.66 4.95
C SER A 285 -14.99 7.39 3.49
N MET A 286 -15.23 8.45 2.71
CA MET A 286 -15.54 8.36 1.28
C MET A 286 -14.39 7.74 0.47
N LYS A 287 -13.13 8.12 0.74
CA LYS A 287 -11.97 7.56 0.05
C LYS A 287 -11.87 6.05 0.26
N LEU A 288 -12.10 5.58 1.48
CA LEU A 288 -12.13 4.16 1.80
C LEU A 288 -13.30 3.45 1.10
N LEU A 289 -14.49 4.05 1.14
CA LEU A 289 -15.71 3.49 0.55
C LEU A 289 -15.61 3.32 -0.98
N VAL A 290 -15.16 4.36 -1.68
CA VAL A 290 -14.92 4.34 -3.13
C VAL A 290 -13.82 3.33 -3.46
N GLY A 291 -12.75 3.28 -2.66
CA GLY A 291 -11.65 2.35 -2.85
C GLY A 291 -12.08 0.88 -2.77
N ILE A 292 -12.87 0.52 -1.76
CA ILE A 292 -13.38 -0.86 -1.58
C ILE A 292 -14.33 -1.24 -2.74
N SER A 293 -15.22 -0.34 -3.14
CA SER A 293 -16.15 -0.58 -4.26
C SER A 293 -15.44 -0.75 -5.61
N ALA A 294 -14.40 0.06 -5.86
CA ALA A 294 -13.57 -0.04 -7.04
C ALA A 294 -12.73 -1.34 -7.04
N ALA A 295 -12.17 -1.73 -5.89
CA ALA A 295 -11.44 -2.98 -5.74
C ALA A 295 -12.33 -4.20 -6.06
N PHE A 296 -13.58 -4.22 -5.57
CA PHE A 296 -14.56 -5.26 -5.88
C PHE A 296 -14.93 -5.30 -7.37
N SER A 297 -15.15 -4.15 -7.99
CA SER A 297 -15.46 -4.09 -9.43
C SER A 297 -14.29 -4.60 -10.28
N ASN A 298 -13.06 -4.24 -9.91
CA ASN A 298 -11.84 -4.67 -10.59
C ASN A 298 -11.56 -6.17 -10.38
N SER A 299 -11.77 -6.72 -9.18
CA SER A 299 -11.58 -8.15 -8.93
C SER A 299 -12.55 -8.99 -9.77
N LEU A 300 -13.81 -8.56 -9.90
CA LEU A 300 -14.78 -9.22 -10.76
C LEU A 300 -14.37 -9.15 -12.24
N TYR A 301 -13.84 -8.01 -12.69
CA TYR A 301 -13.34 -7.88 -14.06
C TYR A 301 -12.16 -8.81 -14.32
N ASN A 302 -11.17 -8.84 -13.43
CA ASN A 302 -10.00 -9.70 -13.55
C ASN A 302 -10.38 -11.19 -13.56
N PHE A 303 -11.33 -11.57 -12.70
CA PHE A 303 -11.86 -12.93 -12.68
C PHE A 303 -12.53 -13.30 -14.01
N ARG A 304 -13.42 -12.46 -14.54
CA ARG A 304 -14.06 -12.69 -15.85
C ARG A 304 -13.04 -12.78 -16.98
N ALA A 305 -12.03 -11.91 -16.99
CA ALA A 305 -10.96 -11.96 -17.98
C ALA A 305 -10.16 -13.27 -17.91
N ALA A 306 -9.94 -13.79 -16.69
CA ALA A 306 -9.31 -15.09 -16.49
C ALA A 306 -10.22 -16.24 -16.99
N CYS A 307 -11.52 -16.20 -16.68
CA CYS A 307 -12.50 -17.16 -17.19
C CYS A 307 -12.56 -17.19 -18.72
N MET A 308 -12.53 -16.03 -19.39
CA MET A 308 -12.45 -15.97 -20.86
C MET A 308 -11.18 -16.63 -21.39
N THR A 309 -10.04 -16.39 -20.74
CA THR A 309 -8.75 -16.99 -21.13
C THR A 309 -8.77 -18.51 -20.98
N ALA A 310 -9.44 -19.01 -19.94
CA ALA A 310 -9.66 -20.43 -19.71
C ALA A 310 -10.80 -21.03 -20.57
N LYS A 311 -11.43 -20.23 -21.45
CA LYS A 311 -12.58 -20.61 -22.29
C LYS A 311 -13.83 -21.04 -21.50
N ALA A 312 -13.94 -20.62 -20.24
CA ALA A 312 -15.11 -20.86 -19.39
C ALA A 312 -16.30 -19.98 -19.81
N ILE A 313 -16.06 -18.77 -20.34
CA ILE A 313 -17.11 -17.84 -20.80
C ILE A 313 -16.74 -17.23 -22.15
N SER A 314 -17.76 -16.79 -22.89
CA SER A 314 -17.59 -16.14 -24.20
C SER A 314 -17.73 -14.61 -24.17
N ASP A 315 -18.38 -14.06 -23.14
CA ASP A 315 -18.56 -12.62 -22.93
C ASP A 315 -17.94 -12.16 -21.59
N ILE A 316 -17.12 -11.11 -21.63
CA ILE A 316 -16.51 -10.50 -20.44
C ILE A 316 -17.54 -9.85 -19.49
N LYS A 317 -18.77 -9.66 -19.94
CA LYS A 317 -19.88 -9.15 -19.13
C LYS A 317 -20.73 -10.26 -18.51
N ALA A 318 -20.38 -11.52 -18.72
CA ALA A 318 -21.13 -12.65 -18.18
C ALA A 318 -21.30 -12.53 -16.64
N PRO A 319 -22.46 -12.92 -16.11
CA PRO A 319 -22.67 -13.04 -14.68
C PRO A 319 -21.65 -14.01 -14.05
N ILE A 320 -21.35 -13.86 -12.77
CA ILE A 320 -20.29 -14.68 -12.13
C ILE A 320 -20.70 -16.15 -12.06
N GLU A 321 -22.00 -16.41 -12.01
CA GLU A 321 -22.63 -17.72 -12.01
C GLU A 321 -22.30 -18.48 -13.31
N GLU A 322 -22.39 -17.80 -14.46
CA GLU A 322 -21.97 -18.37 -15.74
C GLU A 322 -20.45 -18.62 -15.77
N CYS A 323 -19.68 -17.76 -15.10
CA CYS A 323 -18.23 -17.94 -14.98
C CYS A 323 -17.87 -19.18 -14.15
N LEU A 324 -18.60 -19.45 -13.06
CA LEU A 324 -18.38 -20.60 -12.20
C LEU A 324 -18.86 -21.89 -12.86
N HIS A 325 -20.07 -21.89 -13.43
CA HIS A 325 -20.59 -23.02 -14.18
C HIS A 325 -19.69 -23.36 -15.38
N GLY A 326 -19.29 -22.37 -16.16
CA GLY A 326 -18.38 -22.58 -17.29
C GLY A 326 -16.99 -23.07 -16.86
N LEU A 327 -16.53 -22.68 -15.67
CA LEU A 327 -15.29 -23.19 -15.12
C LEU A 327 -15.43 -24.66 -14.72
N ASP A 328 -16.52 -25.04 -14.05
CA ASP A 328 -16.81 -26.42 -13.65
C ASP A 328 -16.93 -27.35 -14.87
N THR A 329 -17.74 -26.96 -15.86
CA THR A 329 -17.91 -27.71 -17.12
C THR A 329 -16.61 -27.88 -17.92
N THR A 330 -15.66 -26.94 -17.81
CA THR A 330 -14.38 -27.06 -18.54
C THR A 330 -13.36 -27.94 -17.80
N ILE A 331 -13.52 -28.16 -16.50
CA ILE A 331 -12.59 -28.91 -15.66
C ILE A 331 -12.88 -30.43 -15.68
N GLY A 332 -14.13 -30.86 -15.84
CA GLY A 332 -14.51 -32.28 -15.85
C GLY A 332 -16.02 -32.55 -16.02
N GLU A 333 -16.43 -33.81 -15.82
CA GLU A 333 -17.84 -34.20 -15.68
C GLU A 333 -18.33 -33.73 -14.29
N ASP A 334 -19.32 -32.83 -14.28
CA ASP A 334 -20.08 -32.23 -13.15
C ASP A 334 -19.56 -32.46 -11.70
N ASN A 335 -19.37 -31.36 -10.94
CA ASN A 335 -19.07 -31.28 -9.49
C ASN A 335 -17.60 -31.45 -9.06
N ASP A 336 -16.65 -30.78 -9.73
CA ASP A 336 -15.22 -30.80 -9.33
C ASP A 336 -14.74 -29.52 -8.62
N ILE A 337 -15.56 -28.48 -8.55
CA ILE A 337 -15.27 -27.27 -7.80
C ILE A 337 -16.16 -27.19 -6.56
N GLU A 338 -15.55 -27.32 -5.39
CA GLU A 338 -16.23 -27.14 -4.11
C GLU A 338 -16.01 -25.72 -3.57
N ALA A 339 -17.05 -25.10 -3.01
CA ALA A 339 -16.92 -23.86 -2.27
C ALA A 339 -16.85 -24.15 -0.76
N ASN A 340 -15.76 -23.76 -0.12
CA ASN A 340 -15.62 -23.87 1.33
C ASN A 340 -15.55 -22.48 1.97
N GLN A 341 -16.14 -22.32 3.15
CA GLN A 341 -16.02 -21.11 3.93
C GLN A 341 -14.97 -21.32 5.02
N ASP A 342 -13.79 -20.73 4.82
CA ASP A 342 -12.68 -20.80 5.79
C ASP A 342 -12.34 -19.39 6.29
N GLY A 343 -12.39 -19.18 7.60
CA GLY A 343 -12.09 -17.88 8.23
C GLY A 343 -12.98 -16.72 7.77
N GLY A 344 -14.20 -17.00 7.29
CA GLY A 344 -15.12 -16.00 6.73
C GLY A 344 -14.82 -15.61 5.27
N LEU A 345 -13.89 -16.31 4.60
CA LEU A 345 -13.64 -16.17 3.17
C LEU A 345 -14.21 -17.37 2.41
N ILE A 346 -14.86 -17.10 1.29
CA ILE A 346 -15.32 -18.14 0.36
C ILE A 346 -14.12 -18.58 -0.49
N GLN A 347 -13.78 -19.86 -0.46
CA GLN A 347 -12.70 -20.42 -1.25
C GLN A 347 -13.26 -21.46 -2.21
N LEU A 348 -12.88 -21.36 -3.48
CA LEU A 348 -13.07 -22.42 -4.45
C LEU A 348 -11.90 -23.40 -4.34
N ILE A 349 -12.23 -24.68 -4.16
CA ILE A 349 -11.31 -25.80 -4.00
C ILE A 349 -11.58 -26.79 -5.13
N LEU A 350 -10.52 -27.39 -5.66
CA LEU A 350 -10.65 -28.50 -6.61
C LEU A 350 -10.75 -29.81 -5.84
N SER A 351 -11.72 -30.65 -6.21
CA SER A 351 -11.87 -32.02 -5.71
C SER A 351 -10.58 -32.83 -5.91
N GLU A 352 -10.27 -33.74 -4.97
CA GLU A 352 -9.05 -34.57 -5.01
C GLU A 352 -8.99 -35.52 -6.22
N SER A 353 -10.14 -35.80 -6.86
CA SER A 353 -10.28 -36.61 -8.07
C SER A 353 -9.59 -36.01 -9.29
N ASN A 354 -9.42 -34.68 -9.35
CA ASN A 354 -9.10 -34.02 -10.60
C ASN A 354 -7.63 -33.55 -10.73
N LYS A 355 -6.76 -34.50 -11.12
CA LYS A 355 -5.39 -34.21 -11.60
C LYS A 355 -5.36 -33.57 -13.01
N GLY A 356 -6.51 -33.41 -13.68
CA GLY A 356 -6.62 -32.96 -15.08
C GLY A 356 -6.71 -31.45 -15.31
N ALA A 357 -6.98 -30.64 -14.27
CA ALA A 357 -7.16 -29.20 -14.43
C ALA A 357 -5.91 -28.48 -15.00
N THR A 358 -6.12 -27.71 -16.07
CA THR A 358 -5.09 -26.94 -16.79
C THR A 358 -4.49 -25.82 -15.92
N ALA A 359 -3.32 -25.32 -16.31
CA ALA A 359 -2.66 -24.21 -15.61
C ALA A 359 -3.54 -22.94 -15.61
N GLU A 360 -4.29 -22.73 -16.69
CA GLU A 360 -5.23 -21.64 -16.89
C GLU A 360 -6.42 -21.75 -15.93
N GLN A 361 -7.04 -22.92 -15.80
CA GLN A 361 -8.14 -23.15 -14.86
C GLN A 361 -7.71 -22.98 -13.41
N ARG A 362 -6.55 -23.53 -13.02
CA ARG A 362 -5.97 -23.32 -11.68
C ARG A 362 -5.68 -21.85 -11.40
N LYS A 363 -5.35 -21.07 -12.44
CA LYS A 363 -5.14 -19.62 -12.31
C LYS A 363 -6.46 -18.89 -12.07
N VAL A 364 -7.56 -19.29 -12.70
CA VAL A 364 -8.90 -18.72 -12.46
C VAL A 364 -9.30 -18.89 -10.99
N ILE A 365 -9.17 -20.11 -10.46
CA ILE A 365 -9.49 -20.43 -9.05
C ILE A 365 -8.62 -19.61 -8.09
N LYS A 366 -7.31 -19.48 -8.38
CA LYS A 366 -6.42 -18.64 -7.58
C LYS A 366 -6.85 -17.17 -7.59
N ILE A 367 -7.23 -16.62 -8.75
CA ILE A 367 -7.70 -15.23 -8.86
C ILE A 367 -8.99 -15.04 -8.06
N PHE A 368 -9.93 -15.99 -8.13
CA PHE A 368 -11.14 -15.94 -7.30
C PHE A 368 -10.79 -15.86 -5.81
N ASN A 369 -9.99 -16.82 -5.31
CA ASN A 369 -9.65 -16.92 -3.89
C ASN A 369 -8.83 -15.72 -3.40
N SER A 370 -7.90 -15.21 -4.22
CA SER A 370 -7.02 -14.11 -3.80
C SER A 370 -7.59 -12.71 -4.04
N GLU A 371 -8.49 -12.53 -5.00
CA GLU A 371 -9.02 -11.20 -5.35
C GLU A 371 -10.52 -11.09 -5.05
N VAL A 372 -11.35 -11.95 -5.64
CA VAL A 372 -12.83 -11.84 -5.54
C VAL A 372 -13.30 -12.11 -4.10
N SER A 373 -12.86 -13.21 -3.50
CA SER A 373 -13.22 -13.59 -2.14
C SER A 373 -12.81 -12.53 -1.11
N VAL A 374 -11.58 -12.02 -1.23
CA VAL A 374 -11.06 -10.96 -0.36
C VAL A 374 -11.85 -9.67 -0.55
N ALA A 375 -12.21 -9.30 -1.79
CA ALA A 375 -12.99 -8.11 -2.06
C ALA A 375 -14.43 -8.21 -1.55
N ILE A 376 -15.08 -9.38 -1.68
CA ILE A 376 -16.40 -9.68 -1.10
C ILE A 376 -16.34 -9.51 0.42
N ASN A 377 -15.38 -10.15 1.08
CA ASN A 377 -15.25 -10.06 2.53
C ASN A 377 -14.97 -8.63 3.03
N LYS A 378 -14.11 -7.88 2.32
CA LYS A 378 -13.85 -6.46 2.62
C LYS A 378 -15.11 -5.61 2.48
N ILE A 379 -15.88 -5.78 1.40
CA ILE A 379 -17.08 -4.96 1.18
C ILE A 379 -18.21 -5.33 2.14
N THR A 380 -18.43 -6.61 2.41
CA THR A 380 -19.47 -7.08 3.34
C THR A 380 -19.22 -6.61 4.77
N ASN A 381 -17.96 -6.65 5.25
CA ASN A 381 -17.64 -6.29 6.63
C ASN A 381 -17.40 -4.79 6.87
N LEU A 382 -16.83 -4.06 5.90
CA LEU A 382 -16.44 -2.66 6.10
C LEU A 382 -17.50 -1.66 5.62
N CYS A 383 -18.21 -1.95 4.53
CA CYS A 383 -19.16 -1.01 3.92
C CYS A 383 -20.26 -0.55 4.90
N PRO A 384 -20.95 -1.43 5.66
CA PRO A 384 -22.00 -1.00 6.58
C PRO A 384 -21.50 -0.04 7.66
N GLY A 385 -20.33 -0.31 8.22
CA GLY A 385 -19.72 0.52 9.25
C GLY A 385 -19.29 1.90 8.74
N ILE A 386 -18.78 1.97 7.50
CA ILE A 386 -18.42 3.24 6.85
C ILE A 386 -19.67 4.07 6.52
N ASN A 387 -20.72 3.45 5.99
CA ASN A 387 -21.99 4.13 5.70
C ASN A 387 -22.61 4.72 6.97
N SER A 388 -22.68 3.94 8.06
CA SER A 388 -23.21 4.44 9.34
C SER A 388 -22.41 5.62 9.90
N ARG A 389 -21.09 5.65 9.72
CA ARG A 389 -20.26 6.81 10.10
C ARG A 389 -20.56 8.02 9.24
N LEU A 390 -20.73 7.84 7.92
CA LEU A 390 -21.10 8.92 7.02
C LEU A 390 -22.50 9.47 7.34
N ASP A 391 -23.47 8.62 7.70
CA ASP A 391 -24.81 9.06 8.13
C ASP A 391 -24.72 10.00 9.34
N LYS A 392 -23.99 9.59 10.39
CA LYS A 392 -23.81 10.42 11.60
C LYS A 392 -23.21 11.79 11.27
N ARG A 393 -22.20 11.82 10.40
CA ARG A 393 -21.52 13.04 9.99
C ARG A 393 -22.43 13.93 9.13
N GLN A 394 -23.24 13.34 8.26
CA GLN A 394 -24.26 14.07 7.50
C GLN A 394 -25.31 14.69 8.41
N ASP A 395 -25.69 14.04 9.51
CA ASP A 395 -26.61 14.60 10.50
C ASP A 395 -25.98 15.77 11.27
N GLU A 396 -24.70 15.69 11.65
CA GLU A 396 -23.95 16.81 12.24
C GLU A 396 -23.86 18.01 11.27
N ILE A 397 -23.62 17.77 9.98
CA ILE A 397 -23.60 18.81 8.94
C ILE A 397 -24.99 19.49 8.83
N LYS A 398 -26.09 18.73 8.91
CA LYS A 398 -27.45 19.29 8.91
C LYS A 398 -27.69 20.17 10.14
N GLU A 399 -27.23 19.75 11.32
CA GLU A 399 -27.35 20.55 12.54
C GLU A 399 -26.56 21.86 12.43
N LEU A 400 -25.36 21.83 11.83
CA LEU A 400 -24.58 23.03 11.55
C LEU A 400 -25.31 23.97 10.56
N LEU A 401 -26.00 23.42 9.54
CA LEU A 401 -26.80 24.21 8.60
C LEU A 401 -27.98 24.92 9.28
N GLU A 402 -28.58 24.30 10.30
CA GLU A 402 -29.62 24.94 11.10
C GLU A 402 -29.05 26.12 11.91
N LYS A 403 -27.90 25.92 12.58
CA LYS A 403 -27.20 26.96 13.38
C LYS A 403 -26.74 28.17 12.56
N ILE A 404 -26.40 27.98 11.27
CA ILE A 404 -26.04 29.10 10.40
C ILE A 404 -27.19 30.13 10.26
N ASN A 405 -28.45 29.71 10.36
CA ASN A 405 -29.58 30.65 10.28
C ASN A 405 -29.61 31.62 11.47
N ASP A 406 -29.13 31.17 12.64
CA ASP A 406 -29.05 32.01 13.84
C ASP A 406 -27.94 33.06 13.71
N LEU A 407 -26.84 32.77 13.02
CA LEU A 407 -25.76 33.72 12.73
C LEU A 407 -26.20 34.87 11.80
N ASN A 408 -27.12 34.61 10.87
CA ASN A 408 -27.77 35.66 10.08
C ASN A 408 -28.60 36.59 10.96
N THR A 409 -29.37 36.00 11.88
CA THR A 409 -30.24 36.70 12.82
C THR A 409 -29.42 37.58 13.77
N ALA A 410 -28.22 37.13 14.13
CA ALA A 410 -27.23 37.88 14.91
C ALA A 410 -26.43 38.94 14.10
N LYS A 411 -26.68 39.09 12.78
CA LYS A 411 -25.92 39.96 11.85
C LYS A 411 -24.40 39.69 11.80
N ILE A 412 -23.97 38.49 12.17
CA ILE A 412 -22.54 38.11 12.18
C ILE A 412 -22.05 37.84 10.75
N MET A 413 -22.93 37.38 9.86
CA MET A 413 -22.61 37.04 8.47
C MET A 413 -23.57 37.67 7.47
N SER A 414 -23.09 37.89 6.23
CA SER A 414 -23.95 38.37 5.16
C SER A 414 -24.87 37.26 4.65
N ARG A 415 -26.09 37.62 4.25
CA ARG A 415 -27.06 36.68 3.65
C ARG A 415 -26.49 35.97 2.42
N LYS A 416 -25.58 36.60 1.68
CA LYS A 416 -24.94 36.04 0.47
C LYS A 416 -23.96 34.92 0.83
N ASP A 417 -23.19 35.08 1.90
CA ASP A 417 -22.21 34.09 2.34
C ASP A 417 -22.90 32.84 2.91
N ILE A 418 -24.02 33.05 3.60
CA ILE A 418 -24.88 31.96 4.13
C ILE A 418 -25.48 31.12 2.99
N LEU A 419 -26.02 31.78 1.96
CA LEU A 419 -26.56 31.08 0.79
C LEU A 419 -25.48 30.25 0.07
N ARG A 420 -24.27 30.80 -0.07
CA ARG A 420 -23.13 30.10 -0.67
C ARG A 420 -22.68 28.90 0.18
N ALA A 421 -22.56 29.08 1.50
CA ALA A 421 -22.18 28.00 2.41
C ALA A 421 -23.16 26.83 2.34
N ARG A 422 -24.47 27.14 2.32
CA ARG A 422 -25.53 26.16 2.19
C ARG A 422 -25.47 25.40 0.86
N GLU A 423 -25.33 26.12 -0.25
CA GLU A 423 -25.21 25.50 -1.58
C GLU A 423 -24.02 24.54 -1.66
N VAL A 424 -22.86 24.92 -1.10
CA VAL A 424 -21.67 24.05 -1.09
C VAL A 424 -21.88 22.83 -0.19
N ALA A 425 -22.48 23.01 0.99
CA ALA A 425 -22.75 21.92 1.92
C ALA A 425 -23.78 20.91 1.38
N GLU A 426 -24.86 21.39 0.75
CA GLU A 426 -25.88 20.55 0.10
C GLU A 426 -25.25 19.73 -1.05
N ASN A 427 -24.45 20.38 -1.92
CA ASN A 427 -23.71 19.68 -2.98
C ASN A 427 -22.73 18.63 -2.44
N ASN A 428 -22.06 18.91 -1.31
CA ASN A 428 -21.18 17.93 -0.67
C ASN A 428 -21.97 16.73 -0.13
N CYS A 429 -23.14 16.96 0.46
CA CYS A 429 -24.03 15.89 0.93
C CYS A 429 -24.51 15.00 -0.21
N ASP A 430 -24.91 15.58 -1.35
CA ASP A 430 -25.31 14.83 -2.54
C ASP A 430 -24.19 13.90 -3.07
N ARG A 431 -22.94 14.38 -2.98
CA ARG A 431 -21.76 13.58 -3.35
C ARG A 431 -21.52 12.42 -2.39
N ILE A 432 -21.70 12.64 -1.09
CA ILE A 432 -21.63 11.58 -0.07
C ILE A 432 -22.71 10.51 -0.36
N ASP A 433 -23.95 10.93 -0.61
CA ASP A 433 -25.05 10.02 -0.90
C ASP A 433 -24.85 9.23 -2.19
N THR A 434 -24.27 9.86 -3.21
CA THR A 434 -23.92 9.18 -4.46
C THR A 434 -22.88 8.08 -4.23
N ALA A 435 -21.84 8.36 -3.43
CA ALA A 435 -20.82 7.39 -3.08
C ALA A 435 -21.40 6.23 -2.25
N LYS A 436 -22.29 6.52 -1.29
CA LYS A 436 -23.00 5.51 -0.48
C LYS A 436 -23.85 4.60 -1.37
N LYS A 437 -24.69 5.16 -2.24
CA LYS A 437 -25.52 4.38 -3.18
C LYS A 437 -24.69 3.45 -4.07
N HIS A 438 -23.53 3.91 -4.53
CA HIS A 438 -22.62 3.09 -5.33
C HIS A 438 -22.08 1.90 -4.52
N ALA A 439 -21.65 2.16 -3.28
CA ALA A 439 -21.12 1.14 -2.39
C ALA A 439 -22.20 0.14 -1.93
N GLU A 440 -23.43 0.59 -1.70
CA GLU A 440 -24.58 -0.26 -1.38
C GLU A 440 -24.93 -1.19 -2.54
N LYS A 441 -24.88 -0.69 -3.78
CA LYS A 441 -25.07 -1.52 -4.97
C LYS A 441 -23.99 -2.62 -5.06
N ALA A 442 -22.74 -2.27 -4.79
CA ALA A 442 -21.63 -3.21 -4.76
C ALA A 442 -21.78 -4.24 -3.62
N LEU A 443 -22.17 -3.80 -2.42
CA LEU A 443 -22.47 -4.66 -1.27
C LEU A 443 -23.61 -5.65 -1.57
N LYS A 444 -24.72 -5.18 -2.15
CA LYS A 444 -25.85 -6.03 -2.55
C LYS A 444 -25.41 -7.08 -3.57
N THR A 445 -24.57 -6.69 -4.53
CA THR A 445 -24.00 -7.60 -5.52
C THR A 445 -23.11 -8.63 -4.83
N ALA A 446 -22.18 -8.22 -3.98
CA ALA A 446 -21.29 -9.12 -3.24
C ALA A 446 -22.06 -10.13 -2.37
N THR A 447 -23.06 -9.67 -1.62
CA THR A 447 -23.92 -10.52 -0.79
C THR A 447 -24.71 -11.53 -1.64
N THR A 448 -25.18 -11.11 -2.81
CA THR A 448 -25.89 -12.00 -3.75
C THR A 448 -24.95 -13.09 -4.27
N ILE A 449 -23.71 -12.73 -4.62
CA ILE A 449 -22.68 -13.68 -5.07
C ILE A 449 -22.35 -14.66 -3.95
N GLU A 450 -22.11 -14.16 -2.74
CA GLU A 450 -21.82 -14.97 -1.56
C GLU A 450 -22.94 -15.98 -1.26
N ASN A 451 -24.18 -15.52 -1.19
CA ASN A 451 -25.33 -16.38 -0.95
C ASN A 451 -25.54 -17.42 -2.05
N LYS A 452 -25.24 -17.08 -3.31
CA LYS A 452 -25.36 -18.02 -4.43
C LYS A 452 -24.26 -19.06 -4.42
N ILE A 453 -23.02 -18.68 -4.14
CA ILE A 453 -21.91 -19.63 -4.07
C ILE A 453 -22.09 -20.59 -2.88
N LEU A 454 -22.59 -20.07 -1.75
CA LEU A 454 -22.93 -20.90 -0.60
C LEU A 454 -24.20 -21.74 -0.83
N GLY A 455 -25.18 -21.23 -1.57
CA GLY A 455 -26.42 -21.95 -1.91
C GLY A 455 -26.24 -23.00 -3.01
N SER A 456 -25.24 -22.85 -3.88
CA SER A 456 -24.79 -23.85 -4.85
C SER A 456 -23.92 -24.94 -4.20
N LEU A 457 -24.04 -25.18 -2.88
CA LEU A 457 -23.46 -26.33 -2.16
C LEU A 457 -24.47 -27.47 -1.91
N ASP A 458 -25.72 -27.33 -2.37
CA ASP A 458 -26.80 -28.31 -2.20
C ASP A 458 -27.25 -29.02 -3.51
N TRP A 459 -26.42 -29.05 -4.56
CA TRP A 459 -26.74 -29.70 -5.85
C TRP A 459 -25.85 -30.91 -6.14
#